data_AF-A0A944P8Q6-F1
#
_entry.id   AF-A0A944P8Q6-F1
#
_cell.length_a   1.000
_cell.length_b   1.000
_cell.length_c   1.000
_cell.angle_alpha   90.00
_cell.angle_beta   90.00
_cell.angle_gamma   90.00
#
_symmetry.space_group_name_H-M   'P 1'
#
loop_
_entity.id
_entity.type
_entity.pdbx_description
1 polymer ?
#
loop_
_entity_poly.entity_id
_entity_poly.type
_entity_poly.pdbx_seq_one_letter_code
_entity_poly.pdbx_strand_id
1 'polypeptide(L)'
;MPSPRTSAPSTTTGSDALLYLLFGILGAVMAFGSLAWLTGNLTNTLLGNGTWAPFRATDALLHPEVLWPTLSTSVLVVGVRVVPGVFTVALVVTAAVLWVRWRAGSKSGLARKVDLAPLLDKEIVAKAKSLRPSLGGRESKRSPAR
;
A
#
# COMPACT_ATOMS: atom_id res chain seq x y z
N MET A 1 -43.80 -0.57 -16.65
CA MET A 1 -42.35 -0.37 -16.51
C MET A 1 -41.91 -1.03 -15.21
N PRO A 2 -40.85 -1.85 -15.16
CA PRO A 2 -40.41 -2.45 -13.90
C PRO A 2 -39.70 -1.39 -13.06
N SER A 3 -40.11 -1.25 -11.80
CA SER A 3 -39.52 -0.33 -10.83
C SER A 3 -38.07 -0.71 -10.49
N PRO A 4 -37.18 0.26 -10.19
CA PRO A 4 -35.83 -0.02 -9.73
C PRO A 4 -35.88 -0.79 -8.40
N ARG A 5 -35.29 -1.99 -8.36
CA ARG A 5 -35.05 -2.70 -7.09
C ARG A 5 -33.94 -1.98 -6.33
N THR A 6 -34.29 -1.27 -5.27
CA THR A 6 -33.35 -0.85 -4.23
C THR A 6 -32.89 -2.10 -3.48
N SER A 7 -31.68 -2.57 -3.78
CA SER A 7 -30.99 -3.54 -2.94
C SER A 7 -30.72 -2.92 -1.58
N ALA A 8 -31.14 -3.60 -0.51
CA ALA A 8 -30.83 -3.18 0.85
C ALA A 8 -29.31 -3.20 1.07
N PRO A 9 -28.72 -2.22 1.79
CA PRO A 9 -27.30 -2.25 2.11
C PRO A 9 -27.03 -3.45 3.01
N SER A 10 -26.20 -4.39 2.54
CA SER A 10 -25.82 -5.57 3.32
C SER A 10 -25.11 -5.14 4.62
N THR A 11 -25.59 -5.65 5.74
CA THR A 11 -25.13 -5.38 7.12
C THR A 11 -23.72 -5.92 7.46
N THR A 12 -22.91 -6.26 6.45
CA THR A 12 -21.60 -6.94 6.59
C THR A 12 -20.42 -6.00 6.81
N THR A 13 -20.61 -4.67 6.67
CA THR A 13 -19.53 -3.67 6.79
C THR A 13 -18.79 -3.73 8.13
N GLY A 14 -19.46 -4.08 9.23
CA GLY A 14 -18.82 -4.21 10.55
C GLY A 14 -17.89 -5.43 10.67
N SER A 15 -18.29 -6.56 10.08
CA SER A 15 -17.49 -7.80 10.07
C SER A 15 -16.25 -7.65 9.19
N ASP A 16 -16.37 -6.97 8.05
CA ASP A 16 -15.25 -6.73 7.14
C ASP A 16 -14.15 -5.88 7.81
N ALA A 17 -14.55 -4.85 8.57
CA ALA A 17 -13.62 -4.03 9.34
C ALA A 17 -12.86 -4.82 10.43
N LEU A 18 -13.57 -5.70 11.15
CA LEU A 18 -12.96 -6.59 12.16
C LEU A 18 -11.96 -7.57 11.54
N LEU A 19 -12.27 -8.13 10.36
CA LEU A 19 -11.36 -9.01 9.64
C LEU A 19 -10.10 -8.28 9.19
N TYR A 20 -10.23 -7.07 8.62
CA TYR A 20 -9.05 -6.27 8.25
C TYR A 20 -8.20 -5.90 9.47
N LEU A 21 -8.83 -5.57 10.59
CA LEU A 21 -8.11 -5.28 11.83
C LEU A 21 -7.34 -6.51 12.31
N LEU A 22 -7.97 -7.69 12.32
CA LEU A 22 -7.34 -8.95 12.70
C LEU A 22 -6.12 -9.25 11.81
N PHE A 23 -6.27 -9.19 10.48
CA PHE A 23 -5.16 -9.43 9.56
C PHE A 23 -4.07 -8.36 9.67
N GLY A 24 -4.44 -7.11 9.94
CA GLY A 24 -3.50 -6.03 10.20
C GLY A 24 -2.66 -6.29 11.45
N ILE A 25 -3.29 -6.69 12.55
CA ILE A 25 -2.61 -7.05 13.81
C ILE A 25 -1.71 -8.26 13.59
N LEU A 26 -2.22 -9.32 12.95
CA LEU A 26 -1.45 -10.53 12.70
C LEU A 26 -0.22 -10.25 11.83
N GLY A 27 -0.39 -9.45 10.77
CA GLY A 27 0.70 -9.00 9.92
C GLY A 27 1.73 -8.17 10.69
N ALA A 28 1.28 -7.25 11.54
CA ALA A 28 2.17 -6.43 12.37
C ALA A 28 2.97 -7.27 13.37
N VAL A 29 2.34 -8.23 14.04
CA VAL A 29 3.02 -9.15 14.98
C VAL A 29 4.07 -10.00 14.25
N MET A 30 3.74 -10.54 13.08
CA MET A 30 4.70 -11.33 12.29
C MET A 30 5.85 -10.50 11.74
N ALA A 31 5.58 -9.28 11.26
CA ALA A 31 6.62 -8.35 10.83
C ALA A 31 7.54 -8.01 12.01
N PHE A 32 6.96 -7.64 13.15
CA PHE A 32 7.71 -7.29 14.35
C PHE A 32 8.60 -8.45 14.83
N GLY A 33 8.07 -9.67 14.96
CA GLY A 33 8.86 -10.84 15.39
C GLY A 33 10.00 -11.17 14.42
N SER A 34 9.76 -11.04 13.12
CA SER A 34 10.78 -11.26 12.08
C SER A 34 11.87 -10.19 12.13
N LEU A 35 11.49 -8.93 12.33
CA LEU A 35 12.44 -7.83 12.49
C LEU A 35 13.24 -7.98 13.79
N ALA A 36 12.60 -8.35 14.89
CA ALA A 36 13.24 -8.60 16.18
C ALA A 36 14.29 -9.70 16.08
N TRP A 37 14.00 -10.78 15.35
CA TRP A 37 14.98 -11.81 15.05
C TRP A 37 16.15 -11.27 14.22
N LEU A 38 15.88 -10.48 13.18
CA LEU A 38 16.91 -9.95 12.29
C LEU A 38 17.83 -8.95 13.01
N THR A 39 17.25 -7.98 13.71
CA THR A 39 18.00 -6.93 14.41
C THR A 39 18.73 -7.48 15.63
N GLY A 40 18.17 -8.48 16.32
CA GLY A 40 18.85 -9.19 17.40
C GLY A 40 20.10 -9.91 16.91
N ASN A 41 20.02 -10.60 15.77
CA ASN A 41 21.19 -11.22 15.15
C ASN A 41 22.23 -10.20 14.67
N LEU A 42 21.79 -9.12 14.02
CA LEU A 42 22.69 -8.02 13.63
C LEU A 42 23.42 -7.45 14.84
N THR A 43 22.68 -7.17 15.93
CA THR A 43 23.24 -6.66 17.18
C THR A 43 24.25 -7.64 17.77
N ASN A 44 23.95 -8.95 17.75
CA ASN A 44 24.85 -9.99 18.22
C ASN A 44 26.15 -10.07 17.40
N THR A 45 26.04 -9.93 16.07
CA THR A 45 27.22 -9.91 15.19
C THR A 45 28.07 -8.65 15.37
N LEU A 46 27.44 -7.48 15.53
CA LEU A 46 28.14 -6.20 15.70
C LEU A 46 28.91 -6.13 17.02
N LEU A 47 28.41 -6.78 18.07
CA LEU A 47 29.06 -6.84 19.38
C LEU A 47 30.10 -7.96 19.52
N GLY A 48 30.36 -8.71 18.45
CA GLY A 48 31.43 -9.73 18.44
C GLY A 48 31.06 -11.04 19.15
N ASN A 49 29.78 -11.26 19.48
CA ASN A 49 29.31 -12.43 20.23
C ASN A 49 28.99 -13.65 19.32
N GLY A 50 29.19 -13.51 18.01
CA GLY A 50 29.72 -14.57 17.16
C GLY A 50 28.83 -15.74 16.73
N THR A 51 27.56 -15.84 17.15
CA THR A 51 26.68 -16.93 16.68
C THR A 51 25.35 -16.42 16.17
N TRP A 52 25.05 -16.70 14.89
CA TRP A 52 23.77 -16.38 14.29
C TRP A 52 22.72 -17.38 14.78
N ALA A 53 21.68 -16.88 15.44
CA ALA A 53 20.63 -17.71 15.99
C ALA A 53 19.68 -18.20 14.88
N PRO A 54 19.19 -19.45 14.93
CA PRO A 54 18.22 -19.96 13.97
C PRO A 54 16.92 -19.14 13.99
N PHE A 55 16.17 -19.14 12.89
CA PHE A 55 14.93 -18.37 12.77
C PHE A 55 13.85 -18.87 13.74
N ARG A 56 13.69 -18.15 14.85
CA ARG A 56 12.62 -18.36 15.85
C ARG A 56 12.02 -17.01 16.25
N ALA A 57 11.15 -16.48 15.39
CA ALA A 57 10.52 -15.16 15.59
C ALA A 57 9.68 -15.07 16.88
N THR A 58 9.04 -16.17 17.28
CA THR A 58 8.28 -16.24 18.53
C THR A 58 9.18 -16.11 19.75
N ASP A 59 10.33 -16.78 19.75
CA ASP A 59 11.28 -16.69 20.85
C ASP A 59 11.99 -15.35 20.84
N ALA A 60 12.29 -14.77 19.68
CA ALA A 60 12.82 -13.41 19.60
C ALA A 60 11.82 -12.39 20.21
N LEU A 61 10.53 -12.67 20.07
CA LEU A 61 9.45 -11.84 20.59
C LEU A 61 9.12 -12.09 22.07
N LEU A 62 9.22 -13.31 22.56
CA LEU A 62 8.76 -13.67 23.90
C LEU A 62 9.92 -13.95 24.87
N HIS A 63 10.99 -14.56 24.36
CA HIS A 63 12.14 -15.07 25.12
C HIS A 63 13.48 -14.72 24.47
N PRO A 64 13.78 -13.41 24.23
CA PRO A 64 15.00 -13.00 23.56
C PRO A 64 16.29 -13.43 24.29
N GLU A 65 16.22 -13.59 25.61
CA GLU A 65 17.30 -14.08 26.47
C GLU A 65 17.74 -15.52 26.15
N VAL A 66 16.84 -16.34 25.59
CA VAL A 66 17.16 -17.74 25.21
C VAL A 66 17.95 -17.77 23.89
N LEU A 67 17.69 -16.83 22.98
CA LEU A 67 18.35 -16.76 21.68
C LEU A 67 19.73 -16.09 21.75
N TRP A 68 19.89 -15.07 22.60
CA TRP A 68 21.15 -14.33 22.73
C TRP A 68 21.54 -14.17 24.21
N PRO A 69 21.96 -15.26 24.88
CA PRO A 69 22.29 -15.24 26.31
C PRO A 69 23.53 -14.41 26.65
N THR A 70 24.38 -14.13 25.67
CA THR A 70 25.63 -13.37 25.84
C THR A 70 25.44 -11.85 25.74
N LEU A 71 24.25 -11.38 25.33
CA LEU A 71 23.94 -9.96 25.24
C LEU A 71 23.45 -9.42 26.58
N SER A 72 23.90 -8.22 26.95
CA SER A 72 23.39 -7.54 28.14
C SER A 72 21.92 -7.15 27.95
N THR A 73 21.16 -7.09 29.04
CA THR A 73 19.72 -6.80 29.01
C THR A 73 19.41 -5.48 28.30
N SER A 74 20.21 -4.44 28.51
CA SER A 74 20.02 -3.14 27.85
C SER A 74 20.16 -3.23 26.33
N VAL A 75 21.14 -4.00 25.87
CA VAL A 75 21.37 -4.22 24.43
C VAL A 75 20.23 -5.05 23.83
N LEU A 76 19.74 -6.07 24.54
CA LEU A 76 18.58 -6.85 24.11
C LEU A 76 17.33 -5.98 23.96
N VAL A 77 17.07 -5.10 24.92
CA VAL A 77 15.90 -4.19 24.85
C VAL A 77 16.02 -3.28 23.62
N VAL A 78 17.18 -2.66 23.41
CA VAL A 78 17.34 -1.75 22.27
C VAL A 78 17.30 -2.51 20.94
N GLY A 79 18.11 -3.55 20.80
CA GLY A 79 18.28 -4.31 19.56
C GLY A 79 17.08 -5.15 19.17
N VAL A 80 16.33 -5.70 20.12
CA VAL A 80 15.24 -6.68 19.87
C VAL A 80 13.84 -6.08 20.12
N ARG A 81 13.72 -4.95 20.82
CA ARG A 81 12.42 -4.31 21.08
C ARG A 81 12.29 -2.94 20.42
N VAL A 82 13.21 -2.02 20.75
CA VAL A 82 13.10 -0.62 20.32
C VAL A 82 13.29 -0.50 18.82
N VAL A 83 14.40 -1.03 18.30
CA VAL A 83 14.72 -0.93 16.87
C VAL A 83 13.64 -1.60 16.00
N PRO A 84 13.24 -2.86 16.23
CA PRO A 84 12.12 -3.51 15.53
C PRO A 84 10.80 -2.74 15.64
N GLY A 85 10.51 -2.16 16.81
CA GLY A 85 9.29 -1.40 17.04
C GLY A 85 9.23 -0.16 16.15
N VAL A 86 10.31 0.61 16.11
CA VAL A 86 10.42 1.80 15.25
C VAL A 86 10.26 1.42 13.78
N PHE A 87 10.95 0.37 13.32
CA PHE A 87 10.80 -0.10 11.94
C PHE A 87 9.39 -0.62 11.62
N THR A 88 8.77 -1.33 12.56
CA THR A 88 7.40 -1.83 12.38
C THR A 88 6.40 -0.68 12.26
N VAL A 89 6.52 0.34 13.12
CA VAL A 89 5.69 1.55 13.02
C VAL A 89 5.92 2.26 11.69
N ALA A 90 7.18 2.43 11.26
CA ALA A 90 7.50 3.04 9.98
C ALA A 90 6.89 2.26 8.79
N LEU A 91 6.94 0.92 8.83
CA LEU A 91 6.33 0.04 7.83
C LEU A 91 4.80 0.21 7.80
N VAL A 92 4.14 0.18 8.95
CA VAL A 92 2.68 0.35 9.06
C VAL A 92 2.26 1.72 8.52
N VAL A 93 2.96 2.80 8.90
CA VAL A 93 2.69 4.15 8.41
C VAL A 93 2.91 4.23 6.90
N THR A 94 4.00 3.68 6.39
CA THR A 94 4.30 3.69 4.95
C THR A 94 3.25 2.91 4.16
N ALA A 95 2.85 1.73 4.65
CA ALA A 95 1.79 0.93 4.04
C ALA A 95 0.45 1.67 4.05
N ALA A 96 0.09 2.34 5.15
CA ALA A 96 -1.12 3.13 5.25
C ALA A 96 -1.12 4.33 4.29
N VAL A 97 0.00 5.06 4.20
CA VAL A 97 0.17 6.18 3.26
C VAL A 97 0.04 5.71 1.81
N LEU A 98 0.71 4.60 1.47
CA LEU A 98 0.67 4.02 0.13
C LEU A 98 -0.73 3.52 -0.23
N TRP A 99 -1.40 2.87 0.72
CA TRP A 99 -2.80 2.42 0.58
C TRP A 99 -3.74 3.59 0.32
N VAL A 100 -3.64 4.67 1.11
CA VAL A 100 -4.44 5.89 0.91
C VAL A 100 -4.15 6.50 -0.46
N ARG A 101 -2.88 6.57 -0.87
CA ARG A 101 -2.47 7.13 -2.16
C ARG A 101 -3.01 6.33 -3.34
N TRP A 102 -2.95 5.00 -3.30
CA TRP A 102 -3.49 4.14 -4.34
C TRP A 102 -5.02 4.19 -4.40
N ARG A 103 -5.68 4.21 -3.23
CA ARG A 103 -7.14 4.27 -3.17
C ARG A 103 -7.69 5.65 -3.55
N ALA A 104 -6.96 6.73 -3.26
CA ALA A 104 -7.27 8.07 -3.76
C ALA A 104 -7.12 8.15 -5.29
N GLY A 105 -6.10 7.49 -5.86
CA GLY A 105 -5.93 7.36 -7.31
C GLY A 105 -7.10 6.63 -8.00
N SER A 106 -7.74 5.67 -7.31
CA SER A 106 -8.93 4.96 -7.79
C SER A 106 -10.23 5.75 -7.61
N LYS A 107 -10.28 6.74 -6.72
CA LYS A 107 -11.46 7.59 -6.47
C LYS A 107 -11.50 8.86 -7.34
N SER A 108 -10.47 9.09 -8.15
CA SER A 108 -10.55 10.07 -9.22
C SER A 108 -11.50 9.53 -10.30
N GLY A 109 -12.81 9.65 -10.07
CA GLY A 109 -13.86 9.53 -11.09
C GLY A 109 -13.79 10.65 -12.15
N LEU A 110 -12.60 11.20 -12.39
CA LEU A 110 -12.28 12.08 -13.49
C LEU A 110 -11.50 11.23 -14.49
N ALA A 111 -12.07 11.12 -15.69
CA ALA A 111 -11.46 10.52 -16.87
C ALA A 111 -9.97 10.87 -16.94
N ARG A 112 -9.11 9.88 -17.15
CA ARG A 112 -7.66 10.13 -17.32
C ARG A 112 -7.47 10.99 -18.56
N LYS A 113 -6.34 11.68 -18.70
CA LYS A 113 -6.03 12.47 -19.92
C LYS A 113 -6.16 11.64 -21.21
N VAL A 114 -5.97 10.32 -21.13
CA VAL A 114 -6.15 9.36 -22.23
C VAL A 114 -7.63 9.09 -22.53
N ASP A 115 -8.49 9.10 -21.51
CA ASP A 115 -9.95 8.90 -21.66
C ASP A 115 -10.67 10.19 -22.11
N LEU A 116 -10.07 11.35 -21.82
CA LEU A 116 -10.47 12.66 -22.35
C LEU A 116 -9.96 12.90 -23.77
N ALA A 117 -8.97 12.14 -24.24
CA ALA A 117 -8.35 12.33 -25.55
C ALA A 117 -9.38 12.23 -26.71
N PRO A 118 -10.32 11.27 -26.72
CA PRO A 118 -11.34 11.16 -27.76
C PRO A 118 -12.38 12.29 -27.74
N LEU A 119 -12.49 13.02 -26.63
CA LEU A 119 -13.40 14.15 -26.45
C LEU A 119 -12.72 15.50 -26.76
N LEU A 120 -11.42 15.51 -27.01
CA LEU A 120 -10.72 16.71 -27.47
C LEU A 120 -11.12 16.99 -28.93
N ASP A 121 -11.47 18.24 -29.23
CA ASP A 121 -11.85 18.70 -30.57
C ASP A 121 -10.88 18.23 -31.67
N LYS A 122 -9.60 18.11 -31.35
CA LYS A 122 -8.57 17.63 -32.29
C LYS A 122 -8.76 16.19 -32.71
N GLU A 123 -9.14 15.29 -31.80
CA GLU A 123 -9.38 13.88 -32.14
C GLU A 123 -10.73 13.68 -32.81
N ILE A 124 -11.74 14.49 -32.44
CA ILE A 124 -13.03 14.53 -33.15
C ILE A 124 -12.81 14.96 -34.61
N VAL A 125 -12.00 16.01 -34.84
CA VAL A 125 -11.65 16.49 -36.18
C VAL A 125 -10.80 15.46 -36.94
N ALA A 126 -9.85 14.81 -36.28
CA ALA A 126 -9.04 13.75 -36.89
C ALA A 126 -9.90 12.54 -37.33
N LYS A 127 -10.84 12.11 -36.48
CA LYS A 127 -11.79 11.03 -36.79
C LYS A 127 -12.80 11.43 -37.85
N ALA A 128 -13.29 12.67 -37.85
CA ALA A 128 -14.14 13.19 -38.91
C ALA A 128 -13.41 13.26 -40.26
N LYS A 129 -12.12 13.62 -40.25
CA LYS A 129 -11.27 13.66 -41.45
C LYS A 129 -10.94 12.25 -41.98
N SER A 130 -10.76 11.27 -41.10
CA SER A 130 -10.54 9.87 -41.50
C SER A 130 -11.79 9.19 -42.04
N LEU A 131 -12.97 9.49 -41.47
CA LEU A 131 -14.25 8.97 -41.94
C LEU A 131 -14.74 9.63 -43.24
N ARG A 132 -14.30 10.86 -43.54
CA ARG A 132 -14.67 11.56 -44.77
C ARG A 132 -13.45 12.27 -45.36
N PRO A 133 -12.65 11.57 -46.20
CA PRO A 133 -11.44 12.12 -46.82
C PRO A 133 -11.68 13.41 -47.64
N SER A 134 -12.90 13.61 -48.13
CA SER A 134 -13.31 14.83 -48.87
C SER A 134 -13.42 16.09 -48.01
N LEU A 135 -13.30 15.98 -46.68
CA LEU A 135 -13.14 17.12 -45.75
C LEU A 135 -11.68 17.53 -45.58
N GLY A 136 -10.74 16.83 -46.21
CA GLY A 136 -9.30 17.03 -46.02
C GLY A 136 -8.75 18.40 -46.40
N GLY A 137 -9.44 19.11 -47.29
CA GLY A 137 -9.01 20.38 -47.88
C GLY A 137 -9.93 21.58 -47.61
N ARG A 138 -10.89 21.49 -46.68
CA ARG A 138 -11.72 22.64 -46.30
C ARG A 138 -11.31 23.14 -44.92
N GLU A 139 -10.95 24.41 -44.82
CA GLU A 139 -10.67 25.06 -43.52
C GLU A 139 -11.90 25.00 -42.62
N SER A 140 -11.65 24.65 -41.35
CA SER A 140 -12.69 24.67 -40.31
C SER A 140 -13.17 26.12 -40.12
N LYS A 141 -14.48 26.33 -40.26
CA LYS A 141 -15.10 27.64 -40.02
C LYS A 141 -14.85 28.03 -38.57
N ARG A 142 -14.03 29.07 -38.32
CA ARG A 142 -13.81 29.61 -36.97
C ARG A 142 -15.16 30.06 -36.41
N SER A 143 -15.63 29.39 -35.36
CA SER A 143 -16.72 29.89 -34.53
C SER A 143 -16.17 31.07 -33.70
N PRO A 144 -16.85 32.22 -33.65
CA PRO A 144 -16.41 33.32 -32.79
C PRO A 144 -16.49 32.90 -31.32
N ALA A 145 -15.41 33.16 -30.59
CA ALA A 145 -15.34 32.95 -29.15
C ALA A 145 -16.43 33.79 -28.46
N ARG A 146 -17.14 33.17 -27.52
CA ARG A 146 -18.11 33.82 -26.64
C ARG A 146 -17.67 33.62 -25.20
#